data_AF-A0AAW4IZ86-F1
#
_entry.id   AF-A0AAW4IZ86-F1
#
_cell.length_a   1.000
_cell.length_b   1.000
_cell.length_c   1.000
_cell.angle_alpha   90.00
_cell.angle_beta   90.00
_cell.angle_gamma   90.00
#
_symmetry.space_group_name_H-M   'P 1'
#
loop_
_entity.id
_entity.type
_entity.pdbx_description
1 polymer ?
#
loop_
_entity_poly.entity_id
_entity_poly.type
_entity_poly.pdbx_seq_one_letter_code
_entity_poly.pdbx_strand_id
1 'polypeptide(L)'
;MGTRGIYGIRKNNTDKCFLNAQDSYPSHLGNKVLDIIRKVNLEELFDKLVETKDDNKDEVFGKNIIELFNKDKIIFYNDIDFIRDGLNCEWGYLINLDTNKLEIYKGLNKKEDLECRYRNTPIIIGNEILEYYTSLVAEISLQSIIYNNDFKFNTNEFNEK
;
A
#
# COMPACT_ATOMS: atom_id res chain seq x y z
N MET A 1 13.44 13.13 -7.84
CA MET A 1 12.03 12.84 -8.18
C MET A 1 11.53 11.88 -7.11
N GLY A 2 10.50 12.25 -6.37
CA GLY A 2 9.96 11.40 -5.29
C GLY A 2 9.12 10.27 -5.87
N THR A 3 9.11 9.12 -5.20
CA THR A 3 8.27 7.97 -5.61
C THR A 3 6.92 8.03 -4.91
N ARG A 4 5.83 7.88 -5.65
CA ARG A 4 4.47 7.81 -5.10
C ARG A 4 4.01 6.38 -4.93
N GLY A 5 3.11 6.17 -3.99
CA GLY A 5 2.62 4.85 -3.70
C GLY A 5 1.45 4.86 -2.75
N ILE A 6 0.99 3.66 -2.43
CA ILE A 6 -0.11 3.43 -1.53
C ILE A 6 0.32 2.49 -0.42
N TYR A 7 -0.34 2.57 0.72
CA TYR A 7 -0.28 1.50 1.70
C TYR A 7 -1.63 1.38 2.39
N GLY A 8 -1.91 0.23 2.98
CA GLY A 8 -3.19 0.02 3.62
C GLY A 8 -3.33 -1.33 4.28
N ILE A 9 -4.55 -1.59 4.72
CA ILE A 9 -4.92 -2.81 5.43
C ILE A 9 -6.21 -3.38 4.83
N ARG A 10 -6.24 -4.71 4.69
CA ARG A 10 -7.37 -5.46 4.16
C ARG A 10 -7.90 -6.43 5.21
N LYS A 11 -9.23 -6.47 5.35
CA LYS A 11 -9.96 -7.43 6.18
C LYS A 11 -11.38 -7.61 5.62
N ASN A 12 -11.88 -8.84 5.63
CA ASN A 12 -13.20 -9.20 5.13
C ASN A 12 -13.45 -8.69 3.71
N ASN A 13 -12.48 -8.86 2.83
CA ASN A 13 -12.48 -8.37 1.46
C ASN A 13 -12.57 -6.84 1.26
N THR A 14 -12.42 -6.06 2.34
CA THR A 14 -12.50 -4.59 2.31
C THR A 14 -11.10 -4.01 2.51
N ASP A 15 -10.74 -3.08 1.63
CA ASP A 15 -9.43 -2.41 1.63
C ASP A 15 -9.57 -0.99 2.17
N LYS A 16 -8.69 -0.62 3.11
CA LYS A 16 -8.56 0.74 3.65
C LYS A 16 -7.17 1.22 3.35
N CYS A 17 -7.05 2.08 2.33
CA CYS A 17 -5.77 2.48 1.77
C CYS A 17 -5.56 3.99 1.80
N PHE A 18 -4.30 4.38 1.93
CA PHE A 18 -3.85 5.77 2.07
C PHE A 18 -2.79 6.07 1.03
N LEU A 19 -2.92 7.21 0.38
CA LEU A 19 -1.91 7.73 -0.52
C LEU A 19 -0.66 8.15 0.26
N ASN A 20 0.50 7.76 -0.25
CA ASN A 20 1.79 8.29 0.15
C ASN A 20 2.45 8.99 -1.03
N ALA A 21 2.55 10.31 -0.95
CA ALA A 21 2.96 11.15 -2.08
C ALA A 21 4.48 11.13 -2.36
N GLN A 22 5.32 10.65 -1.43
CA GLN A 22 6.78 10.73 -1.54
C GLN A 22 7.47 9.56 -0.83
N ASP A 23 8.64 9.15 -1.32
CA ASP A 23 9.47 8.10 -0.70
C ASP A 23 8.77 6.75 -0.48
N SER A 24 7.99 6.32 -1.48
CA SER A 24 7.21 5.09 -1.44
C SER A 24 7.99 3.79 -1.70
N TYR A 25 9.29 3.87 -1.96
CA TYR A 25 10.14 2.69 -2.19
C TYR A 25 10.23 1.77 -0.97
N PRO A 26 10.57 0.47 -1.16
CA PRO A 26 10.56 -0.54 -0.11
C PRO A 26 11.39 -0.16 1.11
N SER A 27 12.59 0.38 0.90
CA SER A 27 13.47 0.77 1.99
C SER A 27 12.99 1.96 2.84
N HIS A 28 11.92 2.66 2.45
CA HIS A 28 11.32 3.74 3.24
C HIS A 28 9.88 3.44 3.62
N LEU A 29 8.91 3.61 2.71
CA LEU A 29 7.50 3.33 3.03
C LEU A 29 7.30 1.87 3.41
N GLY A 30 7.92 0.92 2.69
CA GLY A 30 7.83 -0.50 3.05
C GLY A 30 8.32 -0.78 4.47
N ASN A 31 9.44 -0.19 4.88
CA ASN A 31 9.95 -0.29 6.26
C ASN A 31 9.02 0.36 7.30
N LYS A 32 8.32 1.46 6.96
CA LYS A 32 7.27 2.02 7.84
C LYS A 32 6.10 1.04 7.98
N VAL A 33 5.72 0.33 6.93
CA VAL A 33 4.69 -0.72 6.98
C VAL A 33 5.13 -1.89 7.86
N LEU A 34 6.40 -2.33 7.77
CA LEU A 34 6.94 -3.35 8.70
C LEU A 34 6.83 -2.89 10.16
N ASP A 35 7.11 -1.61 10.43
CA ASP A 35 6.97 -1.02 11.76
C ASP A 35 5.52 -1.04 12.26
N ILE A 36 4.54 -0.74 11.39
CA ILE A 36 3.10 -0.86 11.73
C ILE A 36 2.77 -2.31 12.09
N ILE A 37 3.17 -3.28 11.25
CA ILE A 37 2.92 -4.71 11.47
C ILE A 37 3.46 -5.18 12.82
N ARG A 38 4.63 -4.67 13.24
CA ARG A 38 5.31 -5.09 14.48
C ARG A 38 4.77 -4.42 15.74
N LYS A 39 4.27 -3.17 15.63
CA LYS A 39 3.99 -2.32 16.79
C LYS A 39 2.50 -2.17 17.08
N VAL A 40 1.64 -2.47 16.11
CA VAL A 40 0.21 -2.18 16.18
C VAL A 40 -0.61 -3.47 16.10
N ASN A 41 -1.68 -3.55 16.90
CA ASN A 41 -2.70 -4.58 16.70
C ASN A 41 -3.48 -4.26 15.42
N LEU A 42 -3.22 -5.03 14.36
CA LEU A 42 -3.74 -4.78 13.02
C LEU A 42 -5.26 -4.91 12.94
N GLU A 43 -5.86 -5.82 13.70
CA GLU A 43 -7.31 -5.99 13.77
C GLU A 43 -7.97 -4.76 14.40
N GLU A 44 -7.43 -4.30 15.53
CA GLU A 44 -7.89 -3.09 16.20
C GLU A 44 -7.69 -1.84 15.34
N LEU A 45 -6.56 -1.75 14.64
CA LEU A 45 -6.28 -0.66 13.71
C LEU A 45 -7.34 -0.62 12.60
N PHE A 46 -7.66 -1.77 12.01
CA PHE A 46 -8.68 -1.85 10.98
C PHE A 46 -10.03 -1.34 11.50
N ASP A 47 -10.42 -1.73 12.71
CA ASP A 47 -11.71 -1.38 13.30
C ASP A 47 -11.78 0.12 13.70
N LYS A 48 -10.64 0.74 14.05
CA LYS A 48 -10.53 2.18 14.36
C LYS A 48 -10.61 3.10 13.14
N LEU A 49 -10.26 2.60 11.95
CA LEU A 49 -10.26 3.38 10.71
C LEU A 49 -11.70 3.61 10.22
N VAL A 50 -12.10 4.88 10.11
CA VAL A 50 -13.43 5.29 9.64
C VAL A 50 -13.30 6.10 8.36
N GLU A 51 -13.85 5.56 7.28
CA GLU A 51 -13.78 6.19 5.95
C GLU A 51 -14.62 7.47 5.91
N THR A 52 -14.05 8.53 5.32
CA THR A 52 -14.73 9.79 4.98
C THR A 52 -14.74 9.98 3.46
N LYS A 53 -15.77 10.68 2.95
CA LYS A 53 -15.84 11.13 1.55
C LYS A 53 -15.18 12.49 1.30
N ASP A 54 -14.80 13.17 2.37
CA ASP A 54 -14.19 14.50 2.36
C ASP A 54 -12.68 14.33 2.59
N ASP A 55 -11.91 14.49 1.53
CA ASP A 55 -10.45 14.36 1.49
C ASP A 55 -9.74 15.35 2.43
N ASN A 56 -10.37 16.49 2.72
CA ASN A 56 -9.84 17.50 3.66
C ASN A 56 -9.89 17.04 5.12
N LYS A 57 -10.57 15.93 5.42
CA LYS A 57 -10.70 15.36 6.78
C LYS A 57 -9.83 14.13 6.99
N ASP A 58 -8.91 13.83 6.07
CA ASP A 58 -7.99 12.73 6.24
C ASP A 58 -6.96 13.01 7.35
N GLU A 59 -7.05 12.28 8.46
CA GLU A 59 -6.11 12.39 9.57
C GLU A 59 -4.80 11.64 9.31
N VAL A 60 -4.77 10.72 8.35
CA VAL A 60 -3.61 9.87 8.05
C VAL A 60 -2.63 10.57 7.11
N PHE A 61 -3.10 11.49 6.27
CA PHE A 61 -2.27 12.20 5.31
C PHE A 61 -1.04 12.84 5.96
N GLY A 62 0.15 12.40 5.53
CA GLY A 62 1.43 12.90 6.02
C GLY A 62 1.76 12.55 7.49
N LYS A 63 0.97 11.71 8.16
CA LYS A 63 1.17 11.31 9.55
C LYS A 63 1.59 9.85 9.68
N ASN A 64 2.16 9.53 10.84
CA ASN A 64 2.51 8.16 11.19
C ASN A 64 1.30 7.45 11.83
N ILE A 65 0.81 6.37 11.20
CA ILE A 65 -0.31 5.57 11.73
C ILE A 65 -0.07 5.08 13.17
N ILE A 66 1.18 4.78 13.53
CA ILE A 66 1.52 4.31 14.87
C ILE A 66 1.18 5.37 15.93
N GLU A 67 1.36 6.65 15.61
CA GLU A 67 1.01 7.76 16.52
C GLU A 67 -0.50 7.93 16.66
N LEU A 68 -1.23 7.69 15.57
CA LEU A 68 -2.69 7.80 15.54
C LEU A 68 -3.39 6.62 16.23
N PHE A 69 -2.71 5.48 16.38
CA PHE A 69 -3.29 4.24 16.90
C PHE A 69 -3.90 4.37 18.31
N ASN A 70 -3.41 5.32 19.13
CA ASN A 70 -3.96 5.57 20.46
C ASN A 70 -5.33 6.28 20.46
N LYS A 71 -5.80 6.77 19.31
CA LYS A 71 -7.13 7.37 19.18
C LYS A 71 -8.21 6.29 19.14
N ASP A 72 -9.41 6.64 19.61
CA ASP A 72 -10.59 5.78 19.50
C ASP A 72 -11.03 5.57 18.05
N LYS A 73 -10.85 6.59 17.21
CA LYS A 73 -11.18 6.58 15.79
C LYS A 73 -10.15 7.37 15.01
N ILE A 74 -9.88 6.91 13.80
CA ILE A 74 -8.97 7.55 12.85
C ILE A 74 -9.77 7.78 11.57
N ILE A 75 -10.04 9.05 11.26
CA ILE A 75 -10.78 9.42 10.05
C ILE A 75 -9.81 9.41 8.87
N PHE A 76 -10.18 8.76 7.77
CA PHE A 76 -9.32 8.68 6.58
C PHE A 76 -10.12 8.73 5.28
N TYR A 77 -9.52 9.26 4.22
CA TYR A 77 -10.06 9.17 2.86
C TYR A 77 -9.47 7.92 2.19
N ASN A 78 -10.30 7.13 1.51
CA ASN A 78 -9.86 5.85 0.95
C ASN A 78 -9.30 6.04 -0.47
N ASP A 79 -7.96 6.02 -0.59
CA ASP A 79 -7.25 6.23 -1.85
C ASP A 79 -7.10 4.96 -2.70
N ILE A 80 -7.93 3.95 -2.48
CA ILE A 80 -7.80 2.62 -3.11
C ILE A 80 -7.74 2.66 -4.64
N ASP A 81 -8.33 3.66 -5.29
CA ASP A 81 -8.25 3.80 -6.74
C ASP A 81 -6.83 4.16 -7.22
N PHE A 82 -5.97 4.71 -6.36
CA PHE A 82 -4.60 5.08 -6.71
C PHE A 82 -3.74 3.86 -7.07
N ILE A 83 -3.91 2.71 -6.40
CA ILE A 83 -3.17 1.49 -6.75
C ILE A 83 -3.55 0.94 -8.13
N ARG A 84 -4.69 1.37 -8.68
CA ARG A 84 -5.10 1.00 -10.04
C ARG A 84 -4.33 1.81 -11.09
N ASP A 85 -3.80 2.97 -10.73
CA ASP A 85 -3.00 3.78 -11.63
C ASP A 85 -1.55 3.29 -11.66
N GLY A 86 -1.27 2.28 -12.48
CA GLY A 86 0.09 1.72 -12.62
C GLY A 86 1.12 2.70 -13.19
N LEU A 87 0.71 3.84 -13.75
CA LEU A 87 1.62 4.89 -14.21
C LEU A 87 2.07 5.79 -13.06
N ASN A 88 1.17 6.12 -12.14
CA ASN A 88 1.44 7.05 -11.04
C ASN A 88 1.76 6.36 -9.70
N CYS A 89 1.21 5.16 -9.46
CA CYS A 89 1.47 4.35 -8.28
C CYS A 89 2.64 3.42 -8.53
N GLU A 90 3.82 3.80 -8.06
CA GLU A 90 5.05 3.03 -8.27
C GLU A 90 5.18 1.87 -7.28
N TRP A 91 4.64 2.03 -6.07
CA TRP A 91 4.69 1.02 -5.01
C TRP A 91 3.38 0.93 -4.23
N GLY A 92 2.96 -0.28 -3.88
CA GLY A 92 1.80 -0.53 -3.02
C GLY A 92 2.12 -1.55 -1.93
N TYR A 93 1.67 -1.30 -0.70
CA TYR A 93 1.86 -2.22 0.42
C TYR A 93 0.52 -2.51 1.10
N LEU A 94 0.01 -3.73 0.96
CA LEU A 94 -1.27 -4.11 1.55
C LEU A 94 -1.05 -5.15 2.64
N ILE A 95 -1.37 -4.78 3.88
CA ILE A 95 -1.43 -5.72 5.00
C ILE A 95 -2.73 -6.50 4.88
N ASN A 96 -2.67 -7.72 4.36
CA ASN A 96 -3.84 -8.57 4.13
C ASN A 96 -4.08 -9.51 5.31
N LEU A 97 -5.09 -9.20 6.13
CA LEU A 97 -5.52 -10.02 7.26
C LEU A 97 -6.35 -11.25 6.83
N ASP A 98 -6.98 -11.21 5.65
CA ASP A 98 -7.71 -12.37 5.10
C ASP A 98 -6.74 -13.52 4.79
N THR A 99 -5.51 -13.21 4.40
CA THR A 99 -4.48 -14.19 4.02
C THR A 99 -3.28 -14.23 4.97
N ASN A 100 -3.24 -13.36 5.99
CA ASN A 100 -2.10 -13.15 6.89
C ASN A 100 -0.77 -12.90 6.15
N LYS A 101 -0.81 -12.04 5.13
CA LYS A 101 0.36 -11.68 4.32
C LYS A 101 0.47 -10.17 4.13
N LEU A 102 1.69 -9.67 4.03
CA LEU A 102 1.99 -8.39 3.41
C LEU A 102 2.14 -8.63 1.90
N GLU A 103 1.24 -8.03 1.12
CA GLU A 103 1.29 -8.02 -0.35
C GLU A 103 2.04 -6.76 -0.80
N ILE A 104 2.99 -6.93 -1.72
CA ILE A 104 3.80 -5.83 -2.26
C ILE A 104 3.53 -5.71 -3.75
N TYR A 105 3.14 -4.51 -4.16
CA TYR A 105 2.82 -4.17 -5.53
C TYR A 105 3.85 -3.20 -6.10
N LYS A 106 4.19 -3.36 -7.38
CA LYS A 106 5.06 -2.46 -8.14
C LYS A 106 4.31 -1.97 -9.36
N GLY A 107 4.37 -0.68 -9.66
CA GLY A 107 3.83 -0.07 -10.87
C GLY A 107 4.78 -0.14 -12.06
N LEU A 108 4.47 0.65 -13.09
CA LEU A 108 5.24 0.82 -14.32
C LEU A 108 5.44 -0.46 -15.15
N ASN A 109 4.57 -1.46 -14.98
CA ASN A 109 4.63 -2.69 -15.75
C ASN A 109 3.79 -2.58 -17.03
N LYS A 110 4.36 -3.01 -18.16
CA LYS A 110 3.71 -3.01 -19.48
C LYS A 110 3.10 -4.36 -19.88
N LYS A 111 3.13 -5.35 -19.00
CA LYS A 111 2.76 -6.74 -19.33
C LYS A 111 1.36 -7.07 -18.81
N GLU A 112 0.45 -7.44 -19.71
CA GLU A 112 -0.94 -7.82 -19.41
C GLU A 112 -1.09 -9.11 -18.58
N ASP A 113 -0.08 -10.00 -18.57
CA ASP A 113 -0.13 -11.29 -17.86
C ASP A 113 0.03 -11.18 -16.33
N LEU A 114 0.10 -9.97 -15.78
CA LEU A 114 0.37 -9.78 -14.36
C LEU A 114 -0.91 -9.91 -13.54
N GLU A 115 -1.04 -11.02 -12.83
CA GLU A 115 -2.08 -11.24 -11.82
C GLU A 115 -2.03 -10.12 -10.77
N CYS A 116 -3.10 -9.36 -10.65
CA CYS A 116 -3.24 -8.27 -9.68
C CYS A 116 -4.71 -8.00 -9.39
N ARG A 117 -5.06 -7.90 -8.10
CA ARG A 117 -6.41 -7.56 -7.62
C ARG A 117 -6.89 -6.20 -8.13
N TYR A 118 -5.96 -5.28 -8.37
CA TYR A 118 -6.22 -3.86 -8.65
C TYR A 118 -6.00 -3.49 -10.12
N ARG A 119 -6.06 -4.46 -11.04
CA ARG A 119 -5.88 -4.21 -12.47
C ARG A 119 -6.84 -3.10 -12.95
N ASN A 120 -6.30 -2.13 -13.67
CA ASN A 120 -7.06 -1.05 -14.27
C ASN A 120 -7.19 -1.19 -15.79
N THR A 121 -8.06 -0.37 -16.33
CA THR A 121 -8.23 -0.12 -17.76
C THR A 121 -7.04 0.70 -18.28
N PRO A 122 -6.57 0.47 -19.51
CA PRO A 122 -5.49 1.24 -20.11
C PRO A 122 -5.73 2.75 -20.10
N ILE A 123 -4.64 3.53 -19.95
CA ILE A 123 -4.70 5.00 -20.05
C ILE A 123 -4.65 5.38 -21.53
N ILE A 124 -5.59 6.23 -21.97
CA ILE A 124 -5.60 6.74 -23.35
C ILE A 124 -5.05 8.16 -23.35
N ILE A 125 -3.93 8.40 -24.05
CA ILE A 125 -3.37 9.73 -24.27
C ILE A 125 -3.38 10.03 -25.76
N GLY A 126 -4.29 10.92 -26.18
CA GLY A 126 -4.52 11.17 -27.60
C GLY A 126 -5.02 9.90 -28.30
N ASN A 127 -4.21 9.37 -29.23
CA ASN A 127 -4.48 8.12 -29.95
C ASN A 127 -3.63 6.94 -29.45
N GLU A 128 -2.80 7.13 -28.42
CA GLU A 128 -1.95 6.07 -27.87
C GLU A 128 -2.57 5.48 -26.60
N ILE A 129 -2.51 4.15 -26.51
CA ILE A 129 -2.88 3.41 -25.31
C ILE A 129 -1.59 3.13 -24.53
N LEU A 130 -1.47 3.74 -23.36
CA LEU A 130 -0.39 3.48 -22.41
C LEU A 130 -0.89 2.47 -21.38
N GLU A 131 -0.43 1.24 -21.53
CA GLU A 131 -0.74 0.14 -20.63
C GLU A 131 0.29 0.07 -19.51
N TYR A 132 -0.03 0.71 -18.38
CA TYR A 132 0.76 0.58 -17.16
C TYR A 132 -0.09 0.00 -16.04
N TYR A 133 0.37 -1.11 -15.49
CA TYR A 133 -0.32 -1.85 -14.45
C TYR A 133 0.51 -1.93 -13.18
N THR A 134 -0.17 -1.90 -12.02
CA THR A 134 0.42 -2.41 -10.79
C THR A 134 0.33 -3.93 -10.78
N SER A 135 1.41 -4.58 -10.37
CA SER A 135 1.47 -6.03 -10.25
C SER A 135 1.96 -6.44 -8.88
N LEU A 136 1.40 -7.53 -8.36
CA LEU A 136 1.94 -8.17 -7.16
C LEU A 136 3.35 -8.71 -7.48
N VAL A 137 4.34 -8.22 -6.75
CA VAL A 137 5.75 -8.63 -6.92
C VAL A 137 6.26 -9.50 -5.79
N ALA A 138 5.65 -9.44 -4.61
CA ALA A 138 5.98 -10.29 -3.48
C ALA A 138 4.83 -10.41 -2.48
N GLU A 139 4.87 -11.51 -1.74
CA GLU A 139 4.02 -11.76 -0.58
C GLU A 139 4.91 -12.25 0.56
N ILE A 140 4.72 -11.68 1.75
CA ILE A 140 5.50 -12.04 2.94
C ILE A 140 4.53 -12.37 4.07
N SER A 141 4.70 -13.51 4.74
CA SER A 141 3.86 -13.86 5.89
C SER A 141 4.01 -12.83 7.02
N LEU A 142 2.90 -12.33 7.56
CA LEU A 142 2.91 -11.38 8.68
C LEU A 142 3.61 -11.97 9.90
N GLN A 143 3.40 -13.27 10.15
CA GLN A 143 4.04 -13.99 11.25
C GLN A 143 5.58 -13.96 11.12
N SER A 144 6.09 -14.09 9.89
CA SER A 144 7.54 -14.05 9.64
C SER A 144 8.13 -12.66 9.92
N ILE A 145 7.38 -11.60 9.62
CA ILE A 145 7.77 -10.20 9.88
C ILE A 145 7.81 -9.92 11.39
N ILE A 146 6.85 -10.48 12.14
CA ILE A 146 6.75 -10.34 13.60
C ILE A 146 7.86 -11.12 14.31
N TYR A 147 8.19 -12.34 13.85
CA TYR A 147 9.26 -13.13 14.46
C TYR A 147 10.66 -12.64 14.11
N ASN A 148 10.88 -12.14 12.89
CA ASN A 148 12.17 -11.61 12.45
C ASN A 148 12.17 -10.08 12.55
N ASN A 149 12.45 -9.57 13.75
CA ASN A 149 12.48 -8.11 14.00
C ASN A 149 13.61 -7.37 13.27
N ASP A 150 14.65 -8.08 12.81
CA ASP A 150 15.76 -7.50 12.07
C ASP A 150 15.50 -7.38 10.57
N PHE A 151 14.45 -8.06 10.05
CA PHE A 151 14.08 -7.96 8.65
C PHE A 151 13.74 -6.51 8.27
N LYS A 152 14.36 -6.01 7.22
CA LYS A 152 14.11 -4.69 6.64
C LYS A 152 14.29 -4.76 5.15
N PHE A 153 13.48 -3.96 4.46
CA PHE A 153 13.68 -3.80 3.03
C PHE A 153 14.94 -2.98 2.74
N ASN A 154 15.72 -3.44 1.76
CA ASN A 154 16.89 -2.75 1.24
C ASN A 154 16.57 -2.03 -0.08
N THR A 155 17.38 -1.03 -0.45
CA THR A 155 17.17 -0.17 -1.63
C THR A 155 17.11 -0.92 -2.96
N ASN A 156 17.61 -2.16 -3.04
CA ASN A 156 17.74 -2.93 -4.28
C ASN A 156 16.85 -4.18 -4.34
N GLU A 157 16.02 -4.45 -3.33
CA GLU A 157 15.40 -5.76 -3.12
C GLU A 157 14.41 -6.19 -4.22
N PHE A 158 13.98 -5.23 -5.06
CA PHE A 158 13.02 -5.46 -6.13
C PHE A 158 13.41 -4.72 -7.44
N ASN A 159 14.69 -4.35 -7.58
CA ASN A 159 15.22 -3.64 -8.76
C ASN A 159 15.57 -4.57 -9.94
N GLU A 160 15.37 -5.88 -9.80
CA GLU A 160 15.60 -6.83 -10.88
C GLU A 160 14.28 -7.22 -11.55
N LYS A 161 14.01 -6.60 -12.71
CA LYS A 161 13.38 -7.22 -13.89
C LYS A 161 13.47 -6.28 -15.09
#